data_AF-A0A8H7TQN2-F1
#
_entry.id   AF-A0A8H7TQN2-F1
#
_cell.length_a   1.000
_cell.length_b   1.000
_cell.length_c   1.000
_cell.angle_alpha   90.00
_cell.angle_beta   90.00
_cell.angle_gamma   90.00
#
_symmetry.space_group_name_H-M   'P 1'
#
loop_
_entity.id
_entity.type
_entity.pdbx_description
1 polymer ?
#
loop_
_entity_poly.entity_id
_entity_poly.type
_entity_poly.pdbx_seq_one_letter_code
_entity_poly.pdbx_strand_id
1 'polypeptide(L)'
;MATLTLNDILPRDINKGIVETDQGAAPAPAPSNTNLSGFMSARGLLSNPALFAGYSSCPWEAVERFMCNVAAAPLPYKLVIHHVQEMCSPGMGIDKSALLSRKERTRFSEIANMLELIDFLDEKIEEHTGQTGGLRREF
;
A
#
# COMPACT_ATOMS: atom_id res chain seq x y z
N MET A 1 32.05 -25.90 26.34
CA MET A 1 30.81 -25.32 25.75
C MET A 1 31.24 -24.31 24.70
N ALA A 2 31.00 -24.58 23.42
CA ALA A 2 31.34 -23.67 22.32
C ALA A 2 30.05 -23.09 21.73
N THR A 3 29.95 -21.76 21.70
CA THR A 3 28.86 -21.00 21.09
C THR A 3 29.10 -20.87 19.58
N LEU A 4 28.18 -21.41 18.77
CA LEU A 4 28.15 -21.21 17.31
C LEU A 4 27.34 -19.95 17.00
N THR A 5 27.89 -19.06 16.16
CA THR A 5 27.24 -17.83 15.69
C THR A 5 26.58 -18.05 14.33
N LEU A 6 25.49 -17.31 14.06
CA LEU A 6 24.59 -17.44 12.89
C LEU A 6 25.24 -17.30 11.49
N ASN A 7 26.54 -17.02 11.40
CA ASN A 7 27.26 -16.82 10.15
C ASN A 7 27.78 -18.13 9.51
N ASP A 8 27.65 -19.27 10.18
CA ASP A 8 28.18 -20.56 9.70
C ASP A 8 27.20 -21.36 8.81
N ILE A 9 25.99 -20.83 8.54
CA ILE A 9 24.89 -21.62 7.93
C ILE A 9 24.66 -21.32 6.43
N LEU A 10 25.33 -20.35 5.82
CA LEU A 10 25.10 -20.04 4.40
C LEU A 10 26.39 -20.09 3.55
N PRO A 11 26.48 -20.98 2.53
CA PRO A 11 27.53 -20.91 1.53
C PRO A 11 27.32 -19.69 0.61
N ARG A 12 28.39 -18.92 0.46
CA ARG A 12 28.58 -17.88 -0.55
C ARG A 12 28.90 -18.49 -1.92
N ASP A 13 28.50 -17.73 -2.94
CA ASP A 13 29.02 -17.69 -4.31
C ASP A 13 28.40 -18.65 -5.34
N ILE A 14 28.15 -18.34 -6.62
CA ILE A 14 27.99 -17.12 -7.45
C ILE A 14 27.67 -17.69 -8.87
N ASN A 15 26.74 -17.07 -9.60
CA ASN A 15 26.53 -17.11 -11.07
C ASN A 15 26.63 -18.42 -11.89
N LYS A 16 25.50 -18.82 -12.50
CA LYS A 16 25.41 -19.00 -13.97
C LYS A 16 23.97 -19.21 -14.46
N GLY A 17 23.52 -18.37 -15.38
CA GLY A 17 22.31 -18.63 -16.18
C GLY A 17 21.56 -17.36 -16.55
N ILE A 18 22.10 -16.61 -17.50
CA ILE A 18 21.34 -15.59 -18.24
C ILE A 18 20.27 -16.32 -19.05
N VAL A 19 19.00 -16.07 -18.73
CA VAL A 19 17.88 -16.30 -19.64
C VAL A 19 17.08 -15.02 -19.66
N GLU A 20 17.28 -14.24 -20.72
CA GLU A 20 16.33 -13.22 -21.15
C GLU A 20 15.08 -13.94 -21.66
N THR A 21 13.94 -13.75 -21.00
CA THR A 21 12.63 -13.71 -21.66
C THR A 21 11.58 -13.03 -20.76
N ASP A 22 11.01 -11.98 -21.34
CA ASP A 22 9.65 -11.47 -21.19
C ASP A 22 9.28 -10.57 -20.01
N GLN A 23 8.75 -9.41 -20.39
CA GLN A 23 8.24 -8.37 -19.50
C GLN A 23 6.86 -8.76 -18.96
N GLY A 24 6.56 -8.42 -17.70
CA GLY A 24 5.18 -8.06 -17.34
C GLY A 24 4.43 -8.88 -16.30
N ALA A 25 5.07 -9.69 -15.47
CA ALA A 25 4.43 -10.18 -14.23
C ALA A 25 5.47 -10.45 -13.15
N ALA A 26 5.43 -9.68 -12.06
CA ALA A 26 6.22 -9.98 -10.87
C ALA A 26 5.88 -11.41 -10.40
N PRO A 27 6.87 -12.24 -10.02
CA PRO A 27 6.59 -13.60 -9.56
C PRO A 27 5.64 -13.53 -8.36
N ALA A 28 4.56 -14.32 -8.43
CA ALA A 28 3.61 -14.43 -7.32
C ALA A 28 4.39 -14.74 -6.03
N PRO A 29 4.13 -14.05 -4.92
CA PRO A 29 4.88 -14.23 -3.69
C PRO A 29 4.70 -15.67 -3.20
N ALA A 30 5.73 -16.50 -3.39
CA ALA A 30 5.73 -17.88 -2.93
C ALA A 30 6.11 -17.90 -1.45
N PRO A 31 5.21 -18.29 -0.52
CA PRO A 31 5.60 -18.48 0.88
C PRO A 31 6.55 -19.68 0.95
N SER A 32 7.82 -19.40 1.23
CA SER A 32 8.95 -20.32 1.09
C SER A 32 8.96 -21.53 2.04
N ASN A 33 7.95 -21.71 2.88
CA ASN A 33 8.01 -22.67 3.99
C ASN A 33 6.66 -23.21 4.45
N THR A 34 5.57 -22.93 3.73
CA THR A 34 4.26 -23.46 4.07
C THR A 34 3.65 -24.10 2.81
N ASN A 35 3.28 -25.38 2.90
CA ASN A 35 2.57 -26.11 1.84
C ASN A 35 1.12 -25.61 1.73
N LEU A 36 0.93 -24.32 1.44
CA LEU A 36 -0.37 -23.68 1.32
C LEU A 36 -0.79 -23.62 -0.14
N SER A 37 -2.05 -23.94 -0.41
CA SER A 37 -2.67 -23.80 -1.73
C SER A 37 -3.06 -22.35 -2.05
N GLY A 38 -2.97 -21.43 -1.08
CA GLY A 38 -3.32 -20.03 -1.24
C GLY A 38 -2.83 -19.17 -0.08
N PHE A 39 -2.70 -17.88 -0.33
CA PHE A 39 -2.23 -16.87 0.63
C PHE A 39 -3.28 -15.76 0.74
N MET A 40 -3.59 -15.36 1.98
CA MET A 40 -4.47 -14.23 2.28
C MET A 40 -3.69 -13.20 3.09
N SER A 41 -3.78 -11.94 2.70
CA SER A 41 -3.26 -10.80 3.46
C SER A 41 -4.42 -9.97 3.98
N ALA A 42 -4.43 -9.68 5.28
CA ALA A 42 -5.40 -8.79 5.90
C ALA A 42 -4.78 -7.39 6.11
N ARG A 43 -3.83 -7.26 7.03
CA ARG A 43 -3.22 -5.96 7.38
C ARG A 43 -2.44 -5.32 6.23
N GLY A 44 -1.74 -6.12 5.42
CA GLY A 44 -1.03 -5.60 4.26
C GLY A 44 -1.96 -5.06 3.18
N LEU A 45 -3.17 -5.61 3.08
CA LEU A 45 -4.19 -5.12 2.14
C LEU A 45 -4.84 -3.82 2.64
N LEU A 46 -5.01 -3.66 3.96
CA LEU A 46 -5.51 -2.42 4.55
C LEU A 46 -4.56 -1.25 4.33
N SER A 47 -3.25 -1.46 4.47
CA SER A 47 -2.25 -0.40 4.25
C SER A 47 -1.89 -0.20 2.78
N ASN A 48 -1.99 -1.25 1.95
CA ASN A 48 -1.77 -1.17 0.52
C ASN A 48 -2.81 -2.00 -0.25
N PRO A 49 -3.91 -1.38 -0.74
CA PRO A 49 -4.88 -2.08 -1.58
C PRO A 49 -4.31 -2.60 -2.91
N ALA A 50 -3.19 -2.03 -3.39
CA ALA A 50 -2.50 -2.47 -4.61
C ALA A 50 -1.46 -3.58 -4.36
N LEU A 51 -1.42 -4.17 -3.16
CA LEU A 51 -0.44 -5.20 -2.79
C LEU A 51 -0.43 -6.38 -3.77
N PHE A 52 -1.59 -6.87 -4.19
CA PHE A 52 -1.71 -7.99 -5.14
C PHE A 52 -1.43 -7.60 -6.59
N ALA A 53 -1.37 -6.30 -6.91
CA ALA A 53 -0.94 -5.81 -8.21
C ALA A 53 0.59 -5.64 -8.31
N GLY A 54 1.34 -6.02 -7.26
CA GLY A 54 2.81 -6.01 -7.26
C GLY A 54 3.45 -4.70 -6.77
N TYR A 55 2.65 -3.75 -6.27
CA TYR A 55 3.18 -2.51 -5.71
C TYR A 55 3.72 -2.73 -4.29
N SER A 56 4.93 -2.22 -4.01
CA SER A 56 5.54 -2.31 -2.67
C SER A 56 4.91 -1.34 -1.67
N SER A 57 4.38 -0.21 -2.14
CA SER A 57 3.72 0.82 -1.36
C SER A 57 2.37 1.20 -1.97
N CYS A 58 1.51 1.87 -1.18
CA CYS A 58 0.19 2.33 -1.62
C CYS A 58 0.36 3.47 -2.64
N PRO A 59 -0.09 3.31 -3.90
CA PRO A 59 -0.12 4.41 -4.86
C PRO A 59 -1.33 5.32 -4.60
N TRP A 60 -1.20 6.62 -4.91
CA TRP A 60 -2.29 7.59 -4.79
C TRP A 60 -3.54 7.15 -5.57
N GLU A 61 -3.36 6.57 -6.75
CA GLU A 61 -4.44 6.08 -7.61
C GLU A 61 -5.37 5.08 -6.90
N ALA A 62 -4.84 4.30 -5.95
CA ALA A 62 -5.65 3.34 -5.22
C ALA A 62 -6.57 4.01 -4.20
N VAL A 63 -6.11 5.12 -3.59
CA VAL A 63 -6.94 5.96 -2.72
C VAL A 63 -8.02 6.66 -3.55
N GLU A 64 -7.67 7.16 -4.73
CA GLU A 64 -8.63 7.76 -5.66
C GLU A 64 -9.73 6.76 -6.04
N ARG A 65 -9.34 5.55 -6.42
CA ARG A 65 -10.28 4.50 -6.81
C ARG A 65 -11.17 4.07 -5.65
N PHE A 66 -10.62 4.00 -4.43
CA PHE A 66 -11.41 3.73 -3.23
C PHE A 66 -12.48 4.81 -3.03
N MET A 67 -12.13 6.08 -3.14
CA MET A 67 -13.07 7.19 -2.97
C MET A 67 -14.13 7.25 -4.08
N CYS A 68 -13.78 6.93 -5.33
CA CYS A 68 -14.75 6.76 -6.42
C CYS A 68 -15.79 5.68 -6.08
N ASN A 69 -15.32 4.54 -5.56
CA ASN A 69 -16.20 3.43 -5.17
C ASN A 69 -17.09 3.81 -3.97
N VAL A 70 -16.58 4.59 -3.02
CA VAL A 70 -17.38 5.13 -1.90
C VAL A 70 -18.47 6.07 -2.41
N ALA A 71 -18.18 6.89 -3.43
CA ALA A 71 -19.18 7.76 -4.04
C ALA A 71 -20.27 6.97 -4.79
N ALA A 72 -19.90 5.86 -5.46
CA ALA A 72 -20.85 4.97 -6.12
C ALA A 72 -21.67 4.11 -5.14
N ALA A 73 -21.04 3.65 -4.06
CA ALA A 73 -21.63 2.81 -3.02
C ALA A 73 -21.38 3.43 -1.64
N PRO A 74 -22.31 4.27 -1.15
CA PRO A 74 -22.07 5.09 0.04
C PRO A 74 -21.85 4.22 1.28
N LEU A 75 -20.66 4.36 1.87
CA LEU A 75 -20.29 3.79 3.15
C LEU A 75 -20.49 4.81 4.28
N PRO A 76 -20.79 4.37 5.52
CA PRO A 76 -20.76 5.25 6.67
C PRO A 76 -19.40 5.95 6.82
N TYR A 77 -19.43 7.27 7.03
CA TYR A 77 -18.23 8.11 7.10
C TYR A 77 -17.12 7.56 8.01
N LYS A 78 -17.48 7.04 9.19
CA LYS A 78 -16.52 6.49 10.16
C LYS A 78 -15.68 5.33 9.58
N LEU A 79 -16.26 4.53 8.69
CA LEU A 79 -15.53 3.45 8.01
C LEU A 79 -14.63 4.01 6.91
N VAL A 80 -15.14 4.97 6.14
CA VAL A 80 -14.38 5.62 5.07
C VAL A 80 -13.12 6.27 5.63
N ILE A 81 -13.24 7.11 6.66
CA ILE A 81 -12.08 7.78 7.27
C ILE A 81 -11.08 6.79 7.85
N HIS A 82 -11.55 5.71 8.49
CA HIS A 82 -10.67 4.68 9.02
C HIS A 82 -9.89 3.98 7.90
N HIS A 83 -10.54 3.62 6.80
CA HIS A 83 -9.87 3.00 5.66
C HIS A 83 -8.85 3.94 5.01
N VAL A 84 -9.20 5.22 4.82
CA VAL A 84 -8.25 6.23 4.30
C VAL A 84 -7.06 6.40 5.24
N GLN A 85 -7.27 6.44 6.56
CA GLN A 85 -6.18 6.50 7.55
C GLN A 85 -5.24 5.29 7.46
N GLU A 86 -5.78 4.07 7.31
CA GLU A 86 -4.99 2.85 7.16
C GLU A 86 -4.20 2.84 5.84
N MET A 87 -4.83 3.23 4.72
CA MET A 87 -4.19 3.34 3.41
C MET A 87 -3.08 4.39 3.37
N CYS A 88 -3.22 5.48 4.12
CA CYS A 88 -2.21 6.51 4.27
C CYS A 88 -1.16 6.18 5.33
N SER A 89 -1.28 5.05 6.04
CA SER A 89 -0.30 4.61 7.04
C SER A 89 0.96 4.03 6.37
N PRO A 90 2.09 3.95 7.10
CA PRO A 90 3.30 3.31 6.59
C PRO A 90 3.05 1.86 6.18
N GLY A 91 3.56 1.47 5.01
CA GLY A 91 3.54 0.08 4.56
C GLY A 91 4.19 -0.88 5.56
N MET A 92 3.78 -2.15 5.49
CA MET A 92 4.30 -3.24 6.34
C MET A 92 5.44 -4.02 5.68
N GLY A 93 5.85 -3.62 4.47
CA GLY A 93 6.94 -4.24 3.71
C GLY A 93 8.33 -3.71 4.07
N ILE A 94 9.30 -4.06 3.24
CA ILE A 94 10.67 -3.49 3.28
C ILE A 94 10.58 -1.98 3.07
N ASP A 95 9.74 -1.56 2.13
CA ASP A 95 9.40 -0.18 1.87
C ASP A 95 8.29 0.27 2.82
N LYS A 96 8.66 1.08 3.82
CA LYS A 96 7.72 1.67 4.81
C LYS A 96 7.28 3.08 4.42
N SER A 97 7.30 3.38 3.12
CA SER A 97 6.84 4.67 2.62
C SER A 97 5.36 4.84 2.91
N ALA A 98 4.97 6.01 3.39
CA ALA A 98 3.58 6.41 3.60
C ALA A 98 3.25 7.52 2.60
N LEU A 99 2.00 7.56 2.15
CA LEU A 99 1.51 8.65 1.30
C LEU A 99 1.51 9.99 2.03
N LEU A 100 1.23 9.97 3.34
CA LEU A 100 1.15 11.16 4.18
C LEU A 100 2.20 11.15 5.28
N SER A 101 2.69 12.34 5.60
CA SER A 101 3.56 12.57 6.74
C SER A 101 2.82 12.31 8.07
N ARG A 102 3.58 12.15 9.16
CA ARG A 102 2.97 11.97 10.49
C ARG A 102 2.07 13.14 10.89
N LYS A 103 2.41 14.38 10.48
CA LYS A 103 1.63 15.59 10.82
C LYS A 103 0.27 15.58 10.14
N GLU A 104 0.24 15.23 8.86
CA GLU A 104 -0.99 15.15 8.07
C GLU A 104 -1.92 14.04 8.57
N ARG A 105 -1.35 12.92 9.02
CA ARG A 105 -2.15 11.84 9.61
C ARG A 105 -2.86 12.26 10.90
N THR A 106 -2.29 13.18 11.68
CA THR A 106 -2.97 13.72 12.87
C THR A 106 -4.21 14.52 12.47
N ARG A 107 -4.16 15.23 11.33
CA ARG A 107 -5.27 16.06 10.81
C ARG A 107 -6.54 15.24 10.58
N PHE A 108 -6.43 13.95 10.25
CA PHE A 108 -7.61 13.09 10.13
C PHE A 108 -8.46 13.03 11.41
N SER A 109 -7.89 13.23 12.60
CA SER A 109 -8.67 13.27 13.84
C SER A 109 -9.58 14.49 13.95
N GLU A 110 -9.28 15.55 13.20
CA GLU A 110 -9.99 16.83 13.19
C GLU A 110 -11.10 16.87 12.14
N ILE A 111 -11.02 16.00 11.13
CA ILE A 111 -12.01 15.94 10.03
C ILE A 111 -13.31 15.33 10.57
N ALA A 112 -14.40 16.08 10.48
CA ALA A 112 -15.68 15.69 11.08
C ALA A 112 -16.65 15.08 10.06
N ASN A 113 -16.47 15.38 8.77
CA ASN A 113 -17.43 15.00 7.73
C ASN A 113 -16.76 14.57 6.42
N MET A 114 -17.55 13.97 5.54
CA MET A 114 -17.10 13.43 4.26
C MET A 114 -16.62 14.51 3.29
N LEU A 115 -17.17 15.73 3.37
CA LEU A 115 -16.80 16.84 2.48
C LEU A 115 -15.39 17.35 2.81
N GLU A 116 -15.13 17.62 4.10
CA GLU A 116 -13.79 18.00 4.58
C GLU A 116 -12.73 16.94 4.28
N LEU A 117 -13.11 15.66 4.31
CA LEU A 117 -12.21 14.57 3.92
C LEU A 117 -11.88 14.61 2.42
N ILE A 118 -12.86 14.88 1.56
CA ILE A 118 -12.63 15.02 0.12
C ILE A 118 -11.75 16.25 -0.15
N ASP A 119 -12.07 17.40 0.44
CA ASP A 119 -11.28 18.63 0.28
C ASP A 119 -9.82 18.42 0.73
N PHE A 120 -9.62 17.71 1.84
CA PHE A 120 -8.29 17.36 2.33
C PHE A 120 -7.52 16.45 1.37
N LEU A 121 -8.20 15.45 0.78
CA LEU A 121 -7.58 14.54 -0.18
C LEU A 121 -7.26 15.26 -1.49
N ASP A 122 -8.13 16.14 -1.97
CA ASP A 122 -7.89 16.97 -3.15
C ASP A 122 -6.64 17.83 -2.95
N GLU A 123 -6.53 18.57 -1.84
CA GLU A 123 -5.35 19.38 -1.49
C GLU A 123 -4.06 18.54 -1.52
N LYS A 124 -4.09 17.35 -0.91
CA LYS A 124 -2.89 16.49 -0.81
C LYS A 124 -2.51 15.82 -2.12
N ILE A 125 -3.48 15.44 -2.94
CA ILE A 125 -3.23 14.88 -4.27
C ILE A 125 -2.61 15.92 -5.18
N GLU A 126 -3.11 17.17 -5.14
CA GLU A 126 -2.54 18.28 -5.90
C GLU A 126 -1.09 18.57 -5.48
N GLU A 127 -0.81 18.60 -4.17
CA GLU A 127 0.55 18.82 -3.64
C GLU A 127 1.54 17.72 -4.02
N HIS A 128 1.13 16.45 -3.95
CA HIS A 128 2.04 15.30 -4.12
C HIS A 128 2.15 14.78 -5.55
N THR A 129 1.08 14.89 -6.35
CA THR A 129 1.02 14.35 -7.71
C THR A 129 1.16 15.46 -8.76
N GLY A 130 0.93 16.72 -8.39
CA GLY A 130 0.93 17.86 -9.32
C GLY A 130 -0.21 17.84 -10.33
N GLN A 131 -1.18 16.93 -10.14
CA GLN A 131 -2.34 16.78 -11.02
C GLN A 131 -3.34 17.90 -10.70
N THR A 132 -3.69 18.71 -11.69
CA THR A 132 -4.62 19.83 -11.53
C THR A 132 -6.06 19.30 -11.55
N GLY A 133 -6.82 19.51 -10.46
CA GLY A 133 -8.22 19.08 -10.36
C GLY A 133 -8.53 18.03 -9.28
N GLY A 134 -7.56 17.73 -8.40
CA GLY A 134 -7.75 16.83 -7.26
C GLY A 134 -8.09 15.38 -7.65
N LEU A 135 -8.89 14.73 -6.80
CA LEU A 135 -9.35 13.35 -6.92
C LEU A 135 -10.07 13.11 -8.25
N ARG A 136 -9.68 12.06 -8.98
CA ARG A 136 -10.42 11.61 -10.17
C ARG A 136 -11.90 11.36 -9.84
N ARG A 137 -12.81 11.88 -10.68
CA ARG A 137 -14.28 11.76 -10.50
C ARG A 137 -14.92 10.89 -11.59
N GLU A 138 -14.19 9.90 -12.05
CA GLU A 138 -14.56 9.05 -13.18
C GLU A 138 -15.36 7.86 -12.63
N PHE A 139 -16.64 7.77 -13.02
CA PHE A 139 -17.59 6.74 -12.61
C PHE A 139 -17.70 5.63 -13.64
#